data_AF-A0A2A2EWH0-F1
#
_entry.id   AF-A0A2A2EWH0-F1
#
_cell.length_a   1.000
_cell.length_b   1.000
_cell.length_c   1.000
_cell.angle_alpha   90.00
_cell.angle_beta   90.00
_cell.angle_gamma   90.00
#
_symmetry.space_group_name_H-M   'P 1'
#
loop_
_entity.id
_entity.type
_entity.pdbx_description
1 polymer ?
#
loop_
_entity_poly.entity_id
_entity_poly.type
_entity_poly.pdbx_seq_one_letter_code
_entity_poly.pdbx_strand_id
1 'polypeptide(L)'
;MPGLISVLEVSDPREIRLLDGDSRLDRSLAPSGGVINRLRLARLRGAFVFDGEPLPALLGREAEGRESHHAELGRRLDEGAEAASWRQDPAFKTLLEGVAGQADIEALGPAAQGLLGRRFRDDYRADEASFAAARRLNDYPRTQALRALLQRLSGQLRRDRQLLQERAEGDAMTLHATSVAVHNLVGALEAMRALAGTPGAAALPEAAVLGRCLSVPETLLRQVLAPLSTPCSPRRLVPGDLVLLRLAEGVRSSGDPGLAFMSDSWARCPARRFILALLADTWARAVAIRSGEGGR
;
A
#
# COMPACT_ATOMS: atom_id res chain seq x y z
N MET A 1 -6.30 -24.24 -16.08
CA MET A 1 -5.55 -25.39 -16.65
C MET A 1 -4.66 -25.98 -15.56
N PRO A 2 -4.89 -27.24 -15.16
CA PRO A 2 -4.03 -27.93 -14.19
C PRO A 2 -2.56 -27.80 -14.59
N GLY A 3 -1.68 -27.45 -13.64
CA GLY A 3 -0.24 -27.28 -13.88
C GLY A 3 0.22 -25.95 -14.51
N LEU A 4 -0.65 -25.20 -15.21
CA LEU A 4 -0.28 -23.93 -15.86
C LEU A 4 -0.63 -22.71 -15.00
N ILE A 5 -1.89 -22.64 -14.56
CA ILE A 5 -2.46 -21.55 -13.74
C ILE A 5 -3.19 -22.19 -12.58
N SER A 6 -2.78 -21.83 -11.37
CA SER A 6 -3.45 -22.28 -10.16
C SER A 6 -3.66 -21.09 -9.23
N VAL A 7 -4.65 -20.27 -9.60
CA VAL A 7 -5.00 -19.02 -8.92
C VAL A 7 -6.48 -19.03 -8.60
N LEU A 8 -6.82 -18.74 -7.36
CA LEU A 8 -8.18 -18.39 -6.92
C LEU A 8 -8.23 -16.88 -6.70
N GLU A 9 -9.23 -16.20 -7.25
CA GLU A 9 -9.50 -14.79 -6.96
C GLU A 9 -10.78 -14.68 -6.12
N VAL A 10 -10.75 -13.84 -5.09
CA VAL A 10 -11.87 -13.63 -4.16
C VAL A 10 -12.06 -12.15 -3.92
N SER A 11 -13.27 -11.63 -4.15
CA SER A 11 -13.62 -10.23 -3.91
C SER A 11 -14.69 -10.01 -2.84
N ASP A 12 -15.40 -11.06 -2.41
CA ASP A 12 -16.39 -10.92 -1.34
C ASP A 12 -15.71 -10.56 0.00
N PRO A 13 -16.14 -9.48 0.68
CA PRO A 13 -15.55 -9.03 1.94
C PRO A 13 -15.48 -10.08 3.05
N ARG A 14 -16.52 -10.91 3.18
CA ARG A 14 -16.60 -11.94 4.24
C ARG A 14 -15.68 -13.10 3.90
N GLU A 15 -15.66 -13.50 2.63
CA GLU A 15 -14.75 -14.54 2.14
C GLU A 15 -13.28 -14.12 2.22
N ILE A 16 -12.96 -12.84 1.95
CA ILE A 16 -11.61 -12.30 2.13
C ILE A 16 -11.16 -12.46 3.58
N ARG A 17 -11.99 -12.06 4.55
CA ARG A 17 -11.67 -12.18 5.98
C ARG A 17 -11.52 -13.65 6.40
N LEU A 18 -12.41 -14.52 5.92
CA LEU A 18 -12.36 -15.96 6.19
C LEU A 18 -11.03 -16.56 5.71
N LEU A 19 -10.65 -16.31 4.47
CA LEU A 19 -9.44 -16.87 3.86
C LEU A 19 -8.17 -16.26 4.47
N ASP A 20 -8.17 -14.97 4.78
CA ASP A 20 -7.01 -14.34 5.41
C ASP A 20 -6.77 -14.85 6.85
N GLY A 21 -7.84 -15.28 7.53
CA GLY A 21 -7.78 -15.94 8.84
C GLY A 21 -7.30 -17.40 8.79
N ASP A 22 -7.34 -18.07 7.64
CA ASP A 22 -6.97 -19.49 7.51
C ASP A 22 -5.44 -19.66 7.61
N SER A 23 -4.97 -20.45 8.58
CA SER A 23 -3.56 -20.70 8.82
C SER A 23 -2.87 -21.51 7.72
N ARG A 24 -3.64 -22.16 6.83
CA ARG A 24 -3.11 -22.85 5.64
C ARG A 24 -2.79 -21.90 4.50
N LEU A 25 -3.13 -20.61 4.64
CA LEU A 25 -2.80 -19.53 3.72
C LEU A 25 -1.83 -18.56 4.38
N ASP A 26 -0.73 -18.26 3.70
CA ASP A 26 0.26 -17.30 4.21
C ASP A 26 0.85 -16.43 3.09
N ARG A 27 1.56 -15.37 3.46
CA ARG A 27 2.47 -14.66 2.58
C ARG A 27 3.72 -15.51 2.41
N SER A 28 3.84 -16.13 1.25
CA SER A 28 5.06 -16.84 0.84
C SER A 28 5.42 -16.45 -0.58
N LEU A 29 6.71 -16.16 -0.75
CA LEU A 29 7.33 -15.91 -2.05
C LEU A 29 8.12 -17.12 -2.55
N ALA A 30 7.89 -18.31 -2.00
CA ALA A 30 8.54 -19.53 -2.46
C ALA A 30 8.07 -19.88 -3.88
N PRO A 31 8.97 -20.17 -4.83
CA PRO A 31 8.61 -20.45 -6.23
C PRO A 31 7.95 -21.83 -6.37
N SER A 32 6.67 -21.94 -6.02
CA SER A 32 5.88 -23.16 -6.10
C SER A 32 4.62 -23.00 -6.96
N GLY A 33 3.95 -24.14 -7.23
CA GLY A 33 2.75 -24.19 -8.06
C GLY A 33 3.03 -24.16 -9.57
N GLY A 34 2.01 -23.75 -10.33
CA GLY A 34 2.09 -23.69 -11.80
C GLY A 34 3.15 -22.73 -12.33
N VAL A 35 3.52 -22.87 -13.60
CA VAL A 35 4.56 -22.03 -14.26
C VAL A 35 4.25 -20.53 -14.11
N ILE A 36 2.99 -20.13 -14.29
CA ILE A 36 2.58 -18.73 -14.17
C ILE A 36 2.67 -18.24 -12.72
N ASN A 37 2.35 -19.08 -11.73
CA ASN A 37 2.52 -18.76 -10.31
C ASN A 37 3.99 -18.48 -10.00
N ARG A 38 4.89 -19.38 -10.41
CA ARG A 38 6.34 -19.22 -10.23
C ARG A 38 6.86 -17.93 -10.87
N LEU A 39 6.40 -17.61 -12.08
CA LEU A 39 6.78 -16.35 -12.74
C LEU A 39 6.28 -15.11 -11.99
N ARG A 40 5.02 -15.11 -11.51
CA ARG A 40 4.46 -14.01 -10.71
C ARG A 40 5.24 -13.82 -9.41
N LEU A 41 5.53 -14.90 -8.69
CA LEU A 41 6.31 -14.88 -7.46
C LEU A 41 7.75 -14.41 -7.70
N ALA A 42 8.39 -14.86 -8.78
CA ALA A 42 9.73 -14.40 -9.15
C ALA A 42 9.76 -12.88 -9.42
N ARG A 43 8.72 -12.31 -10.03
CA ARG A 43 8.62 -10.85 -10.23
C ARG A 43 8.40 -10.11 -8.93
N LEU A 44 7.54 -10.61 -8.05
CA LEU A 44 7.33 -10.03 -6.72
C LEU A 44 8.63 -10.04 -5.91
N ARG A 45 9.37 -11.16 -5.91
CA ARG A 45 10.70 -11.22 -5.29
C ARG A 45 11.66 -10.20 -5.89
N GLY A 46 11.72 -10.13 -7.22
CA GLY A 46 12.59 -9.19 -7.92
C GLY A 46 12.28 -7.72 -7.61
N ALA A 47 11.03 -7.38 -7.28
CA ALA A 47 10.63 -6.04 -6.87
C ALA A 47 10.89 -5.80 -5.37
N PHE A 48 10.51 -6.73 -4.50
CA PHE A 48 10.31 -6.44 -3.07
C PHE A 48 11.16 -7.25 -2.10
N VAL A 49 12.15 -8.01 -2.59
CA VAL A 49 13.19 -8.62 -1.74
C VAL A 49 14.46 -7.81 -1.91
N PHE A 50 15.00 -7.24 -0.83
CA PHE A 50 16.23 -6.41 -0.80
C PHE A 50 17.27 -7.10 0.07
N ASP A 51 18.48 -7.27 -0.44
CA ASP A 51 19.58 -7.98 0.25
C ASP A 51 19.21 -9.36 0.81
N GLY A 52 18.32 -10.08 0.11
CA GLY A 52 17.84 -11.40 0.52
C GLY A 52 16.58 -11.37 1.38
N GLU A 53 16.24 -10.22 1.94
CA GLU A 53 15.12 -10.05 2.87
C GLU A 53 13.88 -9.42 2.19
N PRO A 54 12.68 -10.00 2.34
CA PRO A 54 11.45 -9.40 1.84
C PRO A 54 11.07 -8.15 2.63
N LEU A 55 10.43 -7.18 1.97
CA LEU A 55 9.84 -6.04 2.66
C LEU A 55 8.83 -6.50 3.75
N PRO A 56 8.67 -5.75 4.85
CA PRO A 56 7.81 -6.10 5.98
C PRO A 56 6.40 -6.59 5.62
N ALA A 57 5.73 -5.96 4.65
CA ALA A 57 4.38 -6.36 4.22
C ALA A 57 4.31 -7.73 3.50
N LEU A 58 5.44 -8.32 3.16
CA LEU A 58 5.56 -9.63 2.51
C LEU A 58 6.06 -10.72 3.46
N LEU A 59 6.38 -10.38 4.71
CA LEU A 59 6.72 -11.35 5.74
C LEU A 59 5.50 -12.21 6.09
N GLY A 60 5.73 -13.52 6.21
CA GLY A 60 4.74 -14.50 6.62
C GLY A 60 4.23 -14.28 8.05
N ARG A 61 3.12 -14.93 8.39
CA ARG A 61 2.43 -14.78 9.67
C ARG A 61 3.34 -15.02 10.87
N GLU A 62 4.17 -16.06 10.79
CA GLU A 62 5.05 -16.53 11.84
C GLU A 62 6.51 -16.08 11.65
N ALA A 63 6.76 -15.10 10.77
CA ALA A 63 8.09 -14.54 10.60
C ALA A 63 8.62 -13.98 11.93
N GLU A 64 9.87 -14.31 12.25
CA GLU A 64 10.53 -13.92 13.49
C GLU A 64 10.51 -12.39 13.65
N GLY A 65 10.16 -11.92 14.86
CA GLY A 65 10.08 -10.50 15.18
C GLY A 65 8.96 -9.71 14.48
N ARG A 66 8.12 -10.32 13.64
CA ARG A 66 7.08 -9.57 12.89
C ARG A 66 6.12 -8.82 13.82
N GLU A 67 5.57 -9.50 14.83
CA GLU A 67 4.61 -8.88 15.75
C GLU A 67 5.25 -7.76 16.58
N SER A 68 6.49 -7.92 17.04
CA SER A 68 7.20 -6.86 17.76
C SER A 68 7.49 -5.66 16.86
N HIS A 69 7.93 -5.87 15.62
CA HIS A 69 8.13 -4.79 14.65
C HIS A 69 6.80 -4.08 14.31
N HIS A 70 5.71 -4.83 14.15
CA HIS A 70 4.37 -4.25 13.94
C HIS A 70 3.91 -3.41 15.13
N ALA A 71 4.12 -3.88 16.36
CA ALA A 71 3.74 -3.16 17.57
C ALA A 71 4.55 -1.87 17.74
N GLU A 72 5.87 -1.95 17.56
CA GLU A 72 6.76 -0.79 17.64
C GLU A 72 6.44 0.24 16.55
N LEU A 73 6.19 -0.21 15.31
CA LEU A 73 5.75 0.68 14.25
C LEU A 73 4.42 1.37 14.59
N GLY A 74 3.45 0.60 15.08
CA GLY A 74 2.15 1.12 15.49
C GLY A 74 2.31 2.22 16.53
N ARG A 75 3.06 1.96 17.61
CA ARG A 75 3.35 2.93 18.67
C ARG A 75 3.97 4.22 18.12
N ARG A 76 5.04 4.10 17.34
CA ARG A 76 5.74 5.27 16.76
C ARG A 76 4.82 6.12 15.87
N LEU A 77 3.98 5.49 15.06
CA LEU A 77 3.04 6.20 14.19
C LEU A 77 1.86 6.79 14.95
N ASP A 78 1.39 6.12 16.00
CA ASP A 78 0.30 6.60 16.86
C ASP A 78 0.73 7.82 17.69
N GLU A 79 1.95 7.81 18.24
CA GLU A 79 2.56 8.98 18.90
C GLU A 79 2.67 10.16 17.93
N GLY A 80 3.14 9.92 16.70
CA GLY A 80 3.17 10.93 15.64
C GLY A 80 1.78 11.47 15.28
N ALA A 81 0.76 10.61 15.35
CA ALA A 81 -0.64 10.98 15.11
C ALA A 81 -1.22 11.86 16.21
N GLU A 82 -0.91 11.55 17.46
CA GLU A 82 -1.33 12.35 18.62
C GLU A 82 -0.69 13.74 18.61
N ALA A 83 0.59 13.82 18.29
CA ALA A 83 1.30 15.08 18.18
C ALA A 83 0.97 15.87 16.91
N ALA A 84 0.28 15.26 15.94
CA ALA A 84 0.10 15.79 14.58
C ALA A 84 1.41 16.32 13.98
N SER A 85 2.51 15.58 14.19
CA SER A 85 3.88 16.06 13.91
C SER A 85 4.12 16.36 12.42
N TRP A 86 3.34 15.76 11.51
CA TRP A 86 3.37 16.07 10.09
C TRP A 86 3.00 17.51 9.75
N ARG A 87 2.29 18.24 10.62
CA ARG A 87 1.87 19.62 10.33
C ARG A 87 3.06 20.58 10.16
N GLN A 88 4.19 20.27 10.79
CA GLN A 88 5.42 21.04 10.69
C GLN A 88 6.25 20.64 9.45
N ASP A 89 5.90 19.54 8.80
CA ASP A 89 6.60 19.03 7.64
C ASP A 89 6.29 19.91 6.41
N PRO A 90 7.30 20.47 5.71
CA PRO A 90 7.08 21.29 4.53
C PRO A 90 6.28 20.59 3.43
N ALA A 91 6.40 19.27 3.31
CA ALA A 91 5.64 18.50 2.32
C ALA A 91 4.14 18.48 2.62
N PHE A 92 3.73 18.64 3.88
CA PHE A 92 2.32 18.68 4.24
C PHE A 92 1.60 19.85 3.56
N LYS A 93 2.24 21.03 3.46
CA LYS A 93 1.71 22.18 2.72
C LYS A 93 1.41 21.82 1.27
N THR A 94 2.34 21.14 0.60
CA THR A 94 2.15 20.67 -0.79
C THR A 94 0.98 19.70 -0.91
N LEU A 95 0.75 18.82 0.08
CA LEU A 95 -0.42 17.95 0.10
C LEU A 95 -1.72 18.75 0.19
N LEU A 96 -1.77 19.75 1.08
CA LEU A 96 -2.92 20.64 1.24
C LEU A 96 -3.24 21.37 -0.08
N GLU A 97 -2.24 22.01 -0.67
CA GLU A 97 -2.38 22.77 -1.93
C GLU A 97 -2.77 21.84 -3.08
N GLY A 98 -2.22 20.62 -3.12
CA GLY A 98 -2.55 19.62 -4.11
C GLY A 98 -4.00 19.12 -3.99
N VAL A 99 -4.49 18.85 -2.78
CA VAL A 99 -5.91 18.48 -2.56
C VAL A 99 -6.84 19.67 -2.80
N ALA A 100 -6.40 20.88 -2.43
CA ALA A 100 -7.12 22.12 -2.69
C ALA A 100 -7.18 22.47 -4.18
N GLY A 101 -6.41 21.81 -5.04
CA GLY A 101 -6.34 22.08 -6.48
C GLY A 101 -5.51 23.32 -6.85
N GLN A 102 -4.67 23.81 -5.94
CA GLN A 102 -3.78 24.96 -6.14
C GLN A 102 -2.37 24.57 -6.59
N ALA A 103 -1.96 23.32 -6.36
CA ALA A 103 -0.72 22.75 -6.89
C ALA A 103 -1.00 21.68 -7.94
N ASP A 104 0.01 21.34 -8.75
CA ASP A 104 -0.05 20.25 -9.71
C ASP A 104 -0.23 18.90 -9.02
N ILE A 105 -0.96 17.98 -9.66
CA ILE A 105 -1.24 16.67 -9.06
C ILE A 105 0.03 15.83 -8.93
N GLU A 106 0.97 16.03 -9.85
CA GLU A 106 2.27 15.35 -9.90
C GLU A 106 3.13 15.65 -8.67
N ALA A 107 2.92 16.80 -8.02
CA ALA A 107 3.63 17.17 -6.80
C ALA A 107 3.22 16.34 -5.57
N LEU A 108 2.02 15.73 -5.58
CA LEU A 108 1.52 14.92 -4.47
C LEU A 108 2.42 13.70 -4.20
N GLY A 109 2.95 13.08 -5.25
CA GLY A 109 3.77 11.88 -5.15
C GLY A 109 5.04 12.08 -4.32
N PRO A 110 5.97 12.94 -4.78
CA PRO A 110 7.18 13.27 -4.03
C PRO A 110 6.90 13.85 -2.64
N ALA A 111 5.87 14.70 -2.50
CA ALA A 111 5.50 15.25 -1.20
C ALA A 111 5.06 14.16 -0.21
N ALA A 112 4.16 13.25 -0.62
CA ALA A 112 3.71 12.14 0.20
C ALA A 112 4.85 11.18 0.54
N GLN A 113 5.74 10.91 -0.43
CA GLN A 113 6.93 10.08 -0.21
C GLN A 113 7.87 10.71 0.84
N GLY A 114 8.14 12.01 0.72
CA GLY A 114 9.00 12.74 1.65
C GLY A 114 8.42 12.79 3.06
N LEU A 115 7.12 13.09 3.19
CA LEU A 115 6.42 13.15 4.47
C LEU A 115 6.44 11.79 5.18
N LEU A 116 6.17 10.70 4.46
CA LEU A 116 6.22 9.35 5.04
C LEU A 116 7.65 8.96 5.42
N GLY A 117 8.64 9.21 4.57
CA GLY A 117 10.04 8.91 4.87
C GLY A 117 10.52 9.61 6.14
N ARG A 118 10.12 10.88 6.33
CA ARG A 118 10.39 11.67 7.55
C ARG A 118 9.61 11.24 8.80
N ARG A 119 8.84 10.15 8.75
CA ARG A 119 8.37 9.47 9.97
C ARG A 119 9.36 8.45 10.49
N PHE A 120 10.28 8.02 9.64
CA PHE A 120 11.32 7.04 9.96
C PHE A 120 12.69 7.70 10.07
N ARG A 121 12.94 8.71 9.24
CA ARG A 121 14.23 9.38 9.09
C ARG A 121 14.07 10.87 8.80
N ASP A 122 14.49 11.73 9.72
CA ASP A 122 14.29 13.18 9.62
C ASP A 122 14.94 13.82 8.38
N ASP A 123 16.05 13.25 7.92
CA ASP A 123 16.81 13.68 6.75
C ASP A 123 16.30 13.13 5.42
N TYR A 124 15.24 12.32 5.42
CA TYR A 124 14.73 11.69 4.20
C TYR A 124 14.28 12.74 3.17
N ARG A 125 14.79 12.57 1.94
CA ARG A 125 14.46 13.43 0.79
C ARG A 125 13.83 12.60 -0.32
N ALA A 126 12.62 13.00 -0.70
CA ALA A 126 11.96 12.54 -1.91
C ALA A 126 12.05 13.59 -3.01
N ASP A 127 12.06 13.12 -4.25
CA ASP A 127 11.96 13.91 -5.46
C ASP A 127 11.19 13.12 -6.53
N GLU A 128 11.05 13.71 -7.72
CA GLU A 128 10.38 13.06 -8.85
C GLU A 128 11.04 11.74 -9.24
N ALA A 129 12.37 11.64 -9.15
CA ALA A 129 13.10 10.45 -9.54
C ALA A 129 12.86 9.31 -8.54
N SER A 130 12.91 9.58 -7.24
CA SER A 130 12.62 8.59 -6.19
C SER A 130 11.17 8.15 -6.22
N PHE A 131 10.22 9.04 -6.48
CA PHE A 131 8.81 8.67 -6.58
C PHE A 131 8.53 7.87 -7.86
N ALA A 132 9.13 8.26 -9.00
CA ALA A 132 8.99 7.51 -10.24
C ALA A 132 9.61 6.11 -10.14
N ALA A 133 10.73 5.96 -9.41
CA ALA A 133 11.32 4.66 -9.09
C ALA A 133 10.38 3.82 -8.23
N ALA A 134 9.80 4.39 -7.17
CA ALA A 134 8.80 3.73 -6.33
C ALA A 134 7.59 3.24 -7.14
N ARG A 135 7.08 4.07 -8.06
CA ARG A 135 5.97 3.70 -8.95
C ARG A 135 6.33 2.55 -9.88
N ARG A 136 7.47 2.63 -10.57
CA ARG A 136 7.95 1.54 -11.43
C ARG A 136 8.15 0.24 -10.66
N LEU A 137 8.67 0.31 -9.43
CA LEU A 137 8.84 -0.85 -8.57
C LEU A 137 7.48 -1.49 -8.20
N ASN A 138 6.53 -0.67 -7.77
CA ASN A 138 5.18 -1.12 -7.39
C ASN A 138 4.40 -1.74 -8.55
N ASP A 139 4.62 -1.24 -9.77
CA ASP A 139 3.96 -1.73 -10.99
C ASP A 139 4.65 -2.95 -11.62
N TYR A 140 5.91 -3.21 -11.27
CA TYR A 140 6.71 -4.29 -11.86
C TYR A 140 6.01 -5.67 -11.84
N PRO A 141 5.39 -6.12 -10.73
CA PRO A 141 4.72 -7.42 -10.68
C PRO A 141 3.59 -7.57 -11.69
N ARG A 142 2.93 -6.45 -12.03
CA ARG A 142 1.77 -6.36 -12.93
C ARG A 142 2.16 -5.99 -14.37
N THR A 143 3.44 -5.66 -14.59
CA THR A 143 3.92 -5.22 -15.89
C THR A 143 3.82 -6.35 -16.93
N GLN A 144 3.42 -5.99 -18.15
CA GLN A 144 3.36 -6.91 -19.29
C GLN A 144 4.72 -7.60 -19.51
N ALA A 145 4.69 -8.88 -19.93
CA ALA A 145 5.90 -9.71 -19.93
C ALA A 145 7.06 -9.15 -20.76
N LEU A 146 6.79 -8.62 -21.96
CA LEU A 146 7.81 -8.01 -22.81
C LEU A 146 8.43 -6.77 -22.15
N ARG A 147 7.60 -5.89 -21.59
CA ARG A 147 8.07 -4.68 -20.91
C ARG A 147 8.87 -5.02 -19.65
N ALA A 148 8.44 -6.03 -18.89
CA ALA A 148 9.17 -6.51 -17.71
C ALA A 148 10.54 -7.11 -18.08
N LEU A 149 10.62 -7.81 -19.22
CA LEU A 149 11.88 -8.31 -19.77
C LEU A 149 12.80 -7.16 -20.20
N LEU A 150 12.27 -6.17 -20.94
CA LEU A 150 13.04 -4.99 -21.35
C LEU A 150 13.59 -4.21 -20.14
N GLN A 151 12.77 -4.01 -19.10
CA GLN A 151 13.21 -3.37 -17.85
C GLN A 151 14.29 -4.17 -17.11
N ARG A 152 14.23 -5.50 -17.18
CA ARG A 152 15.26 -6.37 -16.60
C ARG A 152 16.56 -6.31 -17.38
N LEU A 153 16.48 -6.33 -18.71
CA LEU A 153 17.66 -6.25 -19.60
C LEU A 153 18.32 -4.87 -19.55
N SER A 154 17.55 -3.80 -19.50
CA SER A 154 18.08 -2.43 -19.40
C SER A 154 18.68 -2.09 -18.03
N GLY A 155 18.52 -2.98 -17.05
CA GLY A 155 18.93 -2.74 -15.66
C GLY A 155 18.09 -1.69 -14.93
N GLN A 156 16.97 -1.23 -15.51
CA GLN A 156 16.16 -0.16 -14.92
C GLN A 156 15.64 -0.55 -13.53
N LEU A 157 15.13 -1.77 -13.38
CA LEU A 157 14.64 -2.25 -12.08
C LEU A 157 15.74 -2.27 -11.02
N ARG A 158 16.98 -2.61 -11.40
CA ARG A 158 18.13 -2.61 -10.49
C ARG A 158 18.46 -1.20 -10.02
N ARG A 159 18.51 -0.23 -10.96
CA ARG A 159 18.76 1.18 -10.64
C ARG A 159 17.67 1.77 -9.75
N ASP A 160 16.39 1.49 -10.05
CA ASP A 160 15.26 1.96 -9.25
C ASP A 160 15.34 1.42 -7.81
N ARG A 161 15.66 0.12 -7.66
CA ARG A 161 15.85 -0.50 -6.34
C ARG A 161 17.02 0.11 -5.58
N GLN A 162 18.16 0.29 -6.23
CA GLN A 162 19.34 0.90 -5.64
C GLN A 162 19.05 2.32 -5.15
N LEU A 163 18.41 3.16 -5.99
CA LEU A 163 18.02 4.51 -5.61
C LEU A 163 17.12 4.52 -4.37
N LEU A 164 16.09 3.67 -4.33
CA LEU A 164 15.18 3.61 -3.18
C LEU A 164 15.88 3.11 -1.92
N GLN A 165 16.79 2.15 -2.06
CA GLN A 165 17.59 1.63 -0.96
C GLN A 165 18.57 2.68 -0.41
N GLU A 166 19.22 3.44 -1.28
CA GLU A 166 20.09 4.56 -0.90
C GLU A 166 19.28 5.64 -0.16
N ARG A 167 18.09 6.01 -0.66
CA ARG A 167 17.21 6.99 0.02
C ARG A 167 16.72 6.51 1.38
N ALA A 168 16.53 5.20 1.54
CA ALA A 168 16.15 4.60 2.81
C ALA A 168 17.35 4.30 3.72
N GLU A 169 18.59 4.50 3.26
CA GLU A 169 19.82 4.04 3.92
C GLU A 169 19.75 2.57 4.38
N GLY A 170 19.11 1.73 3.57
CA GLY A 170 18.91 0.31 3.90
C GLY A 170 17.84 0.02 4.97
N ASP A 171 17.19 1.03 5.58
CA ASP A 171 16.12 0.80 6.55
C ASP A 171 14.88 0.21 5.85
N ALA A 172 14.54 -1.04 6.21
CA ALA A 172 13.46 -1.79 5.56
C ALA A 172 12.08 -1.14 5.75
N MET A 173 11.86 -0.45 6.87
CA MET A 173 10.59 0.21 7.16
C MET A 173 10.42 1.48 6.32
N THR A 174 11.44 2.34 6.28
CA THR A 174 11.52 3.51 5.41
C THR A 174 11.34 3.10 3.95
N LEU A 175 12.06 2.07 3.51
CA LEU A 175 11.96 1.54 2.16
C LEU A 175 10.54 1.06 1.85
N HIS A 176 9.91 0.29 2.74
CA HIS A 176 8.53 -0.16 2.54
C HIS A 176 7.53 1.00 2.47
N ALA A 177 7.62 1.94 3.42
CA ALA A 177 6.73 3.09 3.48
C ALA A 177 6.81 3.93 2.21
N THR A 178 8.03 4.18 1.73
CA THR A 178 8.30 5.11 0.63
C THR A 178 8.27 4.47 -0.77
N SER A 179 8.29 3.14 -0.86
CA SER A 179 8.21 2.42 -2.14
C SER A 179 6.86 1.74 -2.40
N VAL A 180 6.14 1.34 -1.35
CA VAL A 180 4.88 0.59 -1.44
C VAL A 180 3.73 1.37 -0.81
N ALA A 181 3.81 1.71 0.47
CA ALA A 181 2.67 2.29 1.20
C ALA A 181 2.28 3.69 0.67
N VAL A 182 3.27 4.46 0.19
CA VAL A 182 3.07 5.80 -0.38
C VAL A 182 2.02 5.83 -1.50
N HIS A 183 1.90 4.77 -2.31
CA HIS A 183 0.95 4.75 -3.42
C HIS A 183 -0.51 4.74 -2.96
N ASN A 184 -0.79 4.12 -1.81
CA ASN A 184 -2.12 4.16 -1.20
C ASN A 184 -2.41 5.57 -0.65
N LEU A 185 -1.41 6.23 -0.06
CA LEU A 185 -1.57 7.61 0.41
C LEU A 185 -1.82 8.57 -0.78
N VAL A 186 -1.03 8.47 -1.84
CA VAL A 186 -1.18 9.29 -3.06
C VAL A 186 -2.54 9.05 -3.70
N GLY A 187 -2.95 7.80 -3.89
CA GLY A 187 -4.27 7.49 -4.43
C GLY A 187 -5.41 8.05 -3.57
N ALA A 188 -5.24 8.10 -2.24
CA ALA A 188 -6.21 8.71 -1.36
C ALA A 188 -6.28 10.24 -1.49
N LEU A 189 -5.13 10.90 -1.64
CA LEU A 189 -5.03 12.34 -1.86
C LEU A 189 -5.60 12.74 -3.24
N GLU A 190 -5.34 11.95 -4.28
CA GLU A 190 -5.94 12.13 -5.61
C GLU A 190 -7.46 12.02 -5.55
N ALA A 191 -7.99 11.01 -4.84
CA ALA A 191 -9.42 10.86 -4.63
C ALA A 191 -10.02 12.03 -3.83
N MET A 192 -9.30 12.54 -2.82
CA MET A 192 -9.72 13.75 -2.09
C MET A 192 -9.75 14.98 -2.99
N ARG A 193 -8.72 15.21 -3.82
CA ARG A 193 -8.74 16.33 -4.78
C ARG A 193 -9.94 16.24 -5.71
N ALA A 194 -10.20 15.05 -6.27
CA ALA A 194 -11.35 14.82 -7.14
C ALA A 194 -12.67 15.13 -6.41
N LEU A 195 -12.82 14.66 -5.16
CA LEU A 195 -14.00 14.93 -4.34
C LEU A 195 -14.14 16.43 -4.00
N ALA A 196 -13.05 17.11 -3.64
CA ALA A 196 -13.03 18.55 -3.37
C ALA A 196 -13.44 19.40 -4.58
N GLY A 197 -13.30 18.86 -5.79
CA GLY A 197 -13.78 19.46 -7.03
C GLY A 197 -15.30 19.39 -7.23
N THR A 198 -16.03 18.63 -6.41
CA THR A 198 -17.49 18.42 -6.59
C THR A 198 -18.35 19.43 -5.81
N PRO A 199 -19.55 19.79 -6.31
CA PRO A 199 -20.48 20.64 -5.57
C PRO A 199 -20.88 20.01 -4.24
N GLY A 200 -20.89 20.81 -3.17
CA GLY A 200 -21.30 20.35 -1.83
C GLY A 200 -20.25 19.52 -1.09
N ALA A 201 -19.04 19.34 -1.64
CA ALA A 201 -17.97 18.58 -1.01
C ALA A 201 -17.66 19.06 0.43
N ALA A 202 -17.64 20.38 0.65
CA ALA A 202 -17.35 20.98 1.95
C ALA A 202 -18.36 20.60 3.05
N ALA A 203 -19.59 20.23 2.68
CA ALA A 203 -20.64 19.83 3.62
C ALA A 203 -20.61 18.33 3.95
N LEU A 204 -19.73 17.54 3.31
CA LEU A 204 -19.63 16.11 3.57
C LEU A 204 -19.03 15.87 4.96
N PRO A 205 -19.65 14.99 5.78
CA PRO A 205 -19.04 14.54 7.02
C PRO A 205 -17.68 13.88 6.76
N GLU A 206 -16.71 14.10 7.66
CA GLU A 206 -15.35 13.54 7.55
C GLU A 206 -15.35 12.02 7.30
N ALA A 207 -16.19 11.27 8.02
CA ALA A 207 -16.30 9.82 7.85
C ALA A 207 -16.73 9.43 6.42
N ALA A 208 -17.60 10.21 5.79
CA ALA A 208 -18.03 9.97 4.42
C ALA A 208 -16.92 10.27 3.40
N VAL A 209 -16.12 11.30 3.67
CA VAL A 209 -14.94 11.64 2.86
C VAL A 209 -13.91 10.53 2.95
N LEU A 210 -13.51 10.14 4.16
CA LEU A 210 -12.55 9.07 4.38
C LEU A 210 -13.02 7.76 3.74
N GLY A 211 -14.29 7.39 3.92
CA GLY A 211 -14.85 6.19 3.30
C GLY A 211 -14.81 6.18 1.77
N ARG A 212 -14.88 7.34 1.11
CA ARG A 212 -14.82 7.48 -0.36
C ARG A 212 -13.39 7.59 -0.90
N CYS A 213 -12.48 8.15 -0.10
CA CYS A 213 -11.15 8.49 -0.56
C CYS A 213 -10.08 7.49 -0.13
N LEU A 214 -10.33 6.58 0.83
CA LEU A 214 -9.35 5.58 1.19
C LEU A 214 -8.95 4.71 -0.02
N SER A 215 -7.65 4.71 -0.32
CA SER A 215 -7.05 3.84 -1.33
C SER A 215 -6.33 2.69 -0.64
N VAL A 216 -6.49 1.49 -1.22
CA VAL A 216 -5.98 0.23 -0.68
C VAL A 216 -5.29 -0.56 -1.80
N PRO A 217 -4.42 -1.53 -1.47
CA PRO A 217 -3.86 -2.42 -2.49
C PRO A 217 -4.97 -3.11 -3.30
N GLU A 218 -4.77 -3.21 -4.62
CA GLU A 218 -5.71 -3.92 -5.50
C GLU A 218 -5.94 -5.36 -5.05
N THR A 219 -4.85 -6.05 -4.68
CA THR A 219 -4.89 -7.44 -4.23
C THR A 219 -3.94 -7.69 -3.07
N LEU A 220 -4.31 -8.60 -2.17
CA LEU A 220 -3.41 -9.27 -1.25
C LEU A 220 -3.16 -10.68 -1.76
N LEU A 221 -1.89 -11.04 -1.94
CA LEU A 221 -1.50 -12.38 -2.35
C LEU A 221 -1.31 -13.28 -1.13
N ARG A 222 -1.88 -14.49 -1.19
CA ARG A 222 -1.59 -15.60 -0.30
C ARG A 222 -1.16 -16.82 -1.12
N GLN A 223 -0.34 -17.65 -0.52
CA GLN A 223 0.02 -18.96 -1.05
C GLN A 223 -0.55 -20.03 -0.12
N VAL A 224 -1.07 -21.09 -0.74
CA VAL A 224 -1.54 -22.28 -0.03
C VAL A 224 -0.33 -23.07 0.45
N LEU A 225 -0.26 -23.32 1.75
CA LEU A 225 0.80 -24.10 2.40
C LEU A 225 0.38 -25.55 2.64
N ALA A 226 -0.90 -25.78 2.88
CA ALA A 226 -1.48 -27.11 3.09
C ALA A 226 -2.81 -27.25 2.35
N PRO A 227 -3.23 -28.48 1.95
CA PRO A 227 -4.46 -28.67 1.20
C PRO A 227 -5.70 -28.07 1.89
N LEU A 228 -6.46 -27.27 1.15
CA LEU A 228 -7.57 -26.45 1.65
C LEU A 228 -8.82 -26.65 0.78
N SER A 229 -9.93 -27.05 1.40
CA SER A 229 -11.25 -26.97 0.78
C SER A 229 -11.96 -25.71 1.30
N THR A 230 -12.48 -24.90 0.39
CA THR A 230 -13.17 -23.65 0.72
C THR A 230 -14.41 -23.49 -0.16
N PRO A 231 -15.52 -22.91 0.35
CA PRO A 231 -16.69 -22.59 -0.48
C PRO A 231 -16.36 -21.71 -1.69
N CYS A 232 -15.29 -20.91 -1.61
CA CYS A 232 -14.85 -20.01 -2.68
C CYS A 232 -14.25 -20.74 -3.90
N SER A 233 -14.01 -22.06 -3.82
CA SER A 233 -13.41 -22.81 -4.92
C SER A 233 -14.13 -24.14 -5.15
N PRO A 234 -14.49 -24.47 -6.41
CA PRO A 234 -15.11 -25.75 -6.74
C PRO A 234 -14.14 -26.94 -6.62
N ARG A 235 -12.84 -26.68 -6.46
CA ARG A 235 -11.81 -27.69 -6.27
C ARG A 235 -11.10 -27.50 -4.94
N ARG A 236 -10.51 -28.58 -4.43
CA ARG A 236 -9.54 -28.48 -3.34
C ARG A 236 -8.31 -27.71 -3.82
N LEU A 237 -7.90 -26.71 -3.07
CA LEU A 237 -6.65 -26.00 -3.25
C LEU A 237 -5.50 -26.85 -2.71
N VAL A 238 -4.37 -26.84 -3.41
CA VAL A 238 -3.18 -27.62 -3.06
C VAL A 238 -1.99 -26.70 -2.79
N PRO A 239 -0.96 -27.17 -2.04
CA PRO A 239 0.22 -26.37 -1.77
C PRO A 239 0.84 -25.76 -3.03
N GLY A 240 1.18 -24.46 -2.96
CA GLY A 240 1.71 -23.68 -4.08
C GLY A 240 0.65 -23.03 -4.99
N ASP A 241 -0.63 -23.34 -4.80
CA ASP A 241 -1.72 -22.54 -5.35
C ASP A 241 -1.68 -21.12 -4.77
N LEU A 242 -2.09 -20.15 -5.57
CA LEU A 242 -2.17 -18.75 -5.16
C LEU A 242 -3.62 -18.35 -4.93
N VAL A 243 -3.85 -17.55 -3.88
CA VAL A 243 -5.13 -16.91 -3.60
C VAL A 243 -4.90 -15.39 -3.67
N LEU A 244 -5.62 -14.73 -4.57
CA LEU A 244 -5.63 -13.29 -4.72
C LEU A 244 -6.91 -12.74 -4.07
N LEU A 245 -6.73 -12.08 -2.93
CA LEU A 245 -7.80 -11.38 -2.24
C LEU A 245 -7.93 -9.98 -2.86
N ARG A 246 -8.97 -9.72 -3.64
CA ARG A 246 -9.23 -8.47 -4.37
C ARG A 246 -9.72 -7.39 -3.40
N LEU A 247 -8.81 -6.92 -2.56
CA LEU A 247 -9.10 -6.04 -1.43
C LEU A 247 -9.79 -4.74 -1.87
N ALA A 248 -9.31 -4.08 -2.92
CA ALA A 248 -9.92 -2.83 -3.40
C ALA A 248 -11.38 -3.03 -3.84
N GLU A 249 -11.71 -4.16 -4.46
CA GLU A 249 -13.08 -4.49 -4.85
C GLU A 249 -13.95 -4.79 -3.63
N GLY A 250 -13.45 -5.56 -2.66
CA GLY A 250 -14.16 -5.85 -1.42
C GLY A 250 -14.43 -4.59 -0.58
N VAL A 251 -13.47 -3.67 -0.50
CA VAL A 251 -13.65 -2.38 0.20
C VAL A 251 -14.69 -1.53 -0.52
N ARG A 252 -14.64 -1.42 -1.85
CA ARG A 252 -15.64 -0.66 -2.62
C ARG A 252 -17.05 -1.22 -2.47
N SER A 253 -17.21 -2.54 -2.44
CA SER A 253 -18.54 -3.17 -2.35
C SER A 253 -19.14 -3.10 -0.95
N SER A 254 -18.32 -3.15 0.10
CA SER A 254 -18.78 -3.09 1.50
C SER A 254 -18.83 -1.69 2.10
N GLY A 255 -17.97 -0.78 1.64
CA GLY A 255 -17.69 0.48 2.31
C GLY A 255 -17.04 0.33 3.70
N ASP A 256 -16.49 -0.85 4.02
CA ASP A 256 -15.98 -1.19 5.36
C ASP A 256 -14.52 -0.72 5.56
N PRO A 257 -14.27 0.29 6.42
CA PRO A 257 -12.91 0.77 6.71
C PRO A 257 -12.08 -0.27 7.48
N GLY A 258 -12.72 -1.19 8.20
CA GLY A 258 -12.02 -2.28 8.89
C GLY A 258 -11.37 -3.25 7.91
N LEU A 259 -12.01 -3.49 6.77
CA LEU A 259 -11.42 -4.28 5.68
C LEU A 259 -10.25 -3.51 5.03
N ALA A 260 -10.39 -2.20 4.81
CA ALA A 260 -9.34 -1.39 4.18
C ALA A 260 -7.99 -1.44 4.90
N PHE A 261 -8.00 -1.51 6.23
CA PHE A 261 -6.80 -1.62 7.06
C PHE A 261 -6.54 -3.03 7.59
N MET A 262 -7.37 -4.01 7.22
CA MET A 262 -7.30 -5.38 7.73
C MET A 262 -7.28 -5.42 9.28
N SER A 263 -8.12 -4.61 9.94
CA SER A 263 -8.00 -4.32 11.39
C SER A 263 -8.05 -5.57 12.27
N ASP A 264 -8.86 -6.56 11.93
CA ASP A 264 -9.05 -7.80 12.71
C ASP A 264 -8.19 -8.96 12.20
N SER A 265 -7.06 -8.64 11.55
CA SER A 265 -6.20 -9.61 10.90
C SER A 265 -4.75 -9.50 11.35
N TRP A 266 -4.03 -10.62 11.25
CA TRP A 266 -2.57 -10.66 11.37
C TRP A 266 -1.87 -9.76 10.34
N ALA A 267 -2.52 -9.50 9.20
CA ALA A 267 -2.08 -8.63 8.13
C ALA A 267 -2.44 -7.15 8.35
N ARG A 268 -2.93 -6.76 9.55
CA ARG A 268 -3.32 -5.40 9.91
C ARG A 268 -2.26 -4.37 9.54
N CYS A 269 -2.72 -3.23 9.03
CA CYS A 269 -1.87 -2.07 8.77
C CYS A 269 -1.61 -1.30 10.08
N PRO A 270 -0.36 -1.24 10.57
CA PRO A 270 -0.04 -0.50 11.81
C PRO A 270 -0.19 1.01 11.65
N ALA A 271 -0.21 1.54 10.42
CA ALA A 271 -0.32 2.97 10.15
C ALA A 271 -1.76 3.50 10.16
N ARG A 272 -2.76 2.70 10.54
CA ARG A 272 -4.19 3.05 10.42
C ARG A 272 -4.52 4.41 11.03
N ARG A 273 -4.20 4.61 12.30
CA ARG A 273 -4.52 5.85 13.03
C ARG A 273 -3.81 7.05 12.43
N PHE A 274 -2.51 6.91 12.14
CA PHE A 274 -1.70 7.93 11.47
C PHE A 274 -2.28 8.36 10.11
N ILE A 275 -2.57 7.40 9.22
CA ILE A 275 -3.09 7.70 7.87
C ILE A 275 -4.46 8.37 7.95
N LEU A 276 -5.36 7.87 8.81
CA LEU A 276 -6.69 8.47 8.97
C LEU A 276 -6.60 9.90 9.51
N ALA A 277 -5.76 10.14 10.52
CA ALA A 277 -5.57 11.48 11.09
C ALA A 277 -4.94 12.45 10.08
N LEU A 278 -3.92 12.01 9.33
CA LEU A 278 -3.30 12.80 8.26
C LEU A 278 -4.32 13.18 7.19
N LEU A 279 -5.11 12.21 6.71
CA LEU A 279 -6.12 12.43 5.68
C LEU A 279 -7.25 13.34 6.15
N ALA A 280 -7.75 13.16 7.38
CA ALA A 280 -8.77 14.02 7.98
C ALA A 280 -8.29 15.48 8.07
N ASP A 281 -7.09 15.70 8.61
CA ASP A 281 -6.49 17.03 8.75
C ASP A 281 -6.19 17.66 7.38
N THR A 282 -5.76 16.85 6.41
CA THR A 282 -5.55 17.29 5.02
C THR A 282 -6.86 17.80 4.42
N TRP A 283 -7.93 17.02 4.53
CA TRP A 283 -9.23 17.37 3.99
C TRP A 283 -9.79 18.67 4.59
N ALA A 284 -9.85 18.73 5.93
CA ALA A 284 -10.41 19.88 6.64
C ALA A 284 -9.74 21.19 6.22
N ARG A 285 -8.41 21.18 6.11
CA ARG A 285 -7.62 22.36 5.71
C ARG A 285 -7.73 22.66 4.22
N ALA A 286 -7.69 21.65 3.36
CA ALA A 286 -7.79 21.85 1.91
C ALA A 286 -9.14 22.43 1.50
N VAL A 287 -10.23 22.00 2.14
CA VAL A 287 -11.57 22.57 1.92
C VAL A 287 -11.63 24.02 2.40
N ALA A 288 -11.08 24.34 3.58
CA ALA A 288 -11.04 25.72 4.07
C ALA A 288 -10.25 26.66 3.15
N ILE A 289 -9.14 26.18 2.57
CA ILE A 289 -8.37 26.90 1.54
C ILE A 289 -9.24 27.18 0.31
N ARG A 290 -9.99 26.18 -0.17
CA ARG A 290 -10.87 26.32 -1.36
C ARG A 290 -12.06 27.25 -1.11
N SER A 291 -12.60 27.26 0.10
CA SER A 291 -13.72 28.14 0.50
C SER A 291 -13.28 29.58 0.76
N GLY A 292 -11.97 29.88 0.77
CA GLY A 292 -11.44 31.21 1.08
C GLY A 292 -11.45 31.55 2.58
N GLU A 293 -11.76 30.58 3.45
CA GLU A 293 -11.81 30.76 4.91
C GLU A 293 -10.41 30.66 5.55
N GLY A 294 -9.41 30.15 4.83
CA GLY A 294 -8.02 30.03 5.29
C GLY A 294 -7.15 31.29 5.14
N GLY A 295 -7.73 32.41 4.70
CA GLY A 295 -7.04 33.68 4.47
C GLY A 295 -7.56 34.80 5.38
N ARG A 296 -7.49 34.62 6.71
CA ARG A 296 -7.59 35.69 7.69
C ARG A 296 -6.68 35.41 8.88
#